data_AF-A0A0D8IUC4-F1
#
_entry.id   AF-A0A0D8IUC4-F1
#
_cell.length_a   1.000
_cell.length_b   1.000
_cell.length_c   1.000
_cell.angle_alpha   90.00
_cell.angle_beta   90.00
_cell.angle_gamma   90.00
#
_symmetry.space_group_name_H-M   'P 1'
#
loop_
_entity.id
_entity.type
_entity.pdbx_description
1 polymer ?
#
loop_
_entity_poly.entity_id
_entity_poly.type
_entity_poly.pdbx_seq_one_letter_code
_entity_poly.pdbx_strand_id
1 'polypeptide(L)'
;MNSPKTQTSKSNTEDIEVDVENTAVNDNPNTHTPEEMQRIEEYKQAVDPELVVYYDAVKNGEQNLPPYPVAQVSRRMADTIKTLTGMDVSDNTIVLDKNGVEHINRRHEKQGKADKSMANSEDVGRIKYVLEHFDGATLEPTFAKGYSRKNGKPAPKVVFYKKINGTYYVVEAASDANTKKNYIVSAYINKK
;
A
#
# COMPACT_ATOMS: atom_id res chain seq x y z
N MET A 1 60.32 27.14 -32.10
CA MET A 1 59.27 28.17 -31.97
C MET A 1 58.10 27.75 -32.86
N ASN A 2 56.87 28.09 -32.45
CA ASN A 2 55.53 27.68 -32.92
C ASN A 2 55.05 26.34 -32.35
N SER A 3 54.46 26.34 -31.15
CA SER A 3 53.08 26.75 -30.78
C SER A 3 52.02 25.71 -31.19
N PRO A 4 51.33 25.09 -30.22
CA PRO A 4 50.32 24.06 -30.46
C PRO A 4 48.95 24.66 -30.81
N LYS A 5 48.24 24.02 -31.75
CA LYS A 5 46.83 24.31 -32.04
C LYS A 5 45.93 23.58 -31.05
N THR A 6 45.16 24.37 -30.33
CA THR A 6 44.03 24.02 -29.49
C THR A 6 42.96 23.29 -30.30
N GLN A 7 42.51 22.12 -29.83
CA GLN A 7 41.21 21.57 -30.17
C GLN A 7 40.33 21.60 -28.93
N THR A 8 39.32 22.44 -28.99
CA THR A 8 38.17 22.45 -28.11
C THR A 8 37.29 21.26 -28.47
N SER A 9 36.93 20.41 -27.52
CA SER A 9 35.61 19.79 -27.53
C SER A 9 35.14 19.57 -26.10
N LYS A 10 34.02 20.21 -25.79
CA LYS A 10 33.20 19.98 -24.62
C LYS A 10 32.53 18.63 -24.84
N SER A 11 32.62 17.71 -23.89
CA SER A 11 31.61 16.66 -23.75
C SER A 11 30.90 16.89 -22.43
N ASN A 12 29.65 17.32 -22.54
CA ASN A 12 28.72 17.48 -21.45
C ASN A 12 28.61 16.16 -20.69
N THR A 13 28.84 16.23 -19.38
CA THR A 13 28.26 15.27 -18.43
C THR A 13 26.76 15.51 -18.48
N GLU A 14 26.03 14.68 -19.22
CA GLU A 14 24.61 14.46 -18.92
C GLU A 14 24.61 13.57 -17.69
N ASP A 15 24.30 14.19 -16.55
CA ASP A 15 23.88 13.50 -15.35
C ASP A 15 22.66 12.66 -15.73
N ILE A 16 22.88 11.37 -15.95
CA ILE A 16 21.81 10.39 -16.01
C ILE A 16 21.33 10.25 -14.57
N GLU A 17 20.42 11.14 -14.16
CA GLU A 17 19.50 10.87 -13.05
C GLU A 17 18.67 9.65 -13.49
N VAL A 18 19.16 8.47 -13.13
CA VAL A 18 18.35 7.27 -13.12
C VAL A 18 17.38 7.49 -11.96
N ASP A 19 16.24 8.11 -12.25
CA ASP A 19 15.13 8.22 -11.31
C ASP A 19 14.65 6.79 -11.06
N VAL A 20 15.16 6.20 -9.98
CA VAL A 20 14.70 4.90 -9.51
C VAL A 20 13.32 5.20 -8.94
N GLU A 21 12.26 4.99 -9.73
CA GLU A 21 10.89 5.18 -9.28
C GLU A 21 10.69 4.42 -7.94
N ASN A 22 10.69 5.15 -6.81
CA ASN A 22 10.55 4.61 -5.45
C ASN A 22 9.09 4.22 -5.14
N THR A 23 8.24 4.16 -6.16
CA THR A 23 6.85 3.75 -6.06
C THR A 23 6.32 3.35 -7.43
N ALA A 24 5.29 2.51 -7.47
CA ALA A 24 4.53 2.30 -8.69
C ALA A 24 3.75 3.55 -9.18
N VAL A 25 3.79 4.70 -8.50
CA VAL A 25 3.07 5.93 -8.86
C VAL A 25 3.95 6.81 -9.78
N ASN A 26 3.43 7.23 -10.94
CA ASN A 26 4.13 8.19 -11.82
C ASN A 26 4.11 9.59 -11.17
N ASP A 27 5.25 10.26 -11.14
CA ASP A 27 5.45 11.57 -10.50
C ASP A 27 5.91 12.64 -11.49
N ASN A 28 5.78 12.40 -12.80
CA ASN A 28 6.12 13.37 -13.82
C ASN A 28 5.27 14.64 -13.69
N PRO A 29 5.87 15.80 -13.36
CA PRO A 29 5.13 17.04 -13.11
C PRO A 29 4.39 17.57 -14.34
N ASN A 30 4.78 17.14 -15.56
CA ASN A 30 4.13 17.55 -16.79
C ASN A 30 2.83 16.76 -17.09
N THR A 31 2.53 15.72 -16.32
CA THR A 31 1.31 14.90 -16.49
C THR A 31 0.29 15.09 -15.37
N HIS A 32 0.54 15.99 -14.43
CA HIS A 32 -0.28 16.18 -13.22
C HIS A 32 -0.62 17.64 -12.94
N THR A 33 -1.79 17.85 -12.35
CA THR A 33 -2.14 19.12 -11.73
C THR A 33 -1.29 19.37 -10.48
N PRO A 34 -1.12 20.63 -10.04
CA PRO A 34 -0.41 20.93 -8.79
C PRO A 34 -0.99 20.18 -7.57
N GLU A 35 -2.31 20.05 -7.49
CA GLU A 35 -3.00 19.32 -6.43
C GLU A 35 -2.71 17.82 -6.49
N GLU A 36 -2.62 17.24 -7.69
CA GLU A 36 -2.20 15.84 -7.86
C GLU A 36 -0.74 15.64 -7.47
N MET A 37 0.14 16.56 -7.86
CA MET A 37 1.56 16.53 -7.49
C MET A 37 1.75 16.58 -5.97
N GLN A 38 0.98 17.42 -5.28
CA GLN A 38 1.01 17.47 -3.82
C GLN A 38 0.62 16.11 -3.21
N ARG A 39 -0.46 15.49 -3.69
CA ARG A 39 -0.88 14.16 -3.19
C ARG A 39 0.14 13.06 -3.49
N ILE A 40 0.80 13.11 -4.66
CA ILE A 40 1.86 12.17 -5.03
C ILE A 40 3.04 12.33 -4.07
N GLU A 41 3.45 13.56 -3.76
CA GLU A 41 4.57 13.82 -2.85
C GLU A 41 4.25 13.38 -1.42
N GLU A 42 3.06 13.70 -0.91
CA GLU A 42 2.59 13.21 0.39
C GLU A 42 2.62 11.69 0.46
N TYR A 43 2.15 11.00 -0.58
CA TYR A 43 2.18 9.55 -0.67
C TYR A 43 3.61 9.00 -0.70
N LYS A 44 4.52 9.59 -1.48
CA LYS A 44 5.93 9.19 -1.56
C LYS A 44 6.61 9.27 -0.19
N GLN A 45 6.33 10.32 0.58
CA GLN A 45 6.91 10.56 1.90
C GLN A 45 6.30 9.70 3.02
N ALA A 46 5.10 9.15 2.82
CA ALA A 46 4.36 8.44 3.86
C ALA A 46 4.74 6.96 4.05
N VAL A 47 5.97 6.57 3.67
CA VAL A 47 6.47 5.20 3.87
C VAL A 47 6.66 4.96 5.37
N ASP A 48 6.04 3.91 5.89
CA ASP A 48 6.40 3.30 7.16
C ASP A 48 7.57 2.32 6.95
N PRO A 49 8.83 2.69 7.29
CA PRO A 49 9.98 1.82 7.06
C PRO A 49 9.96 0.55 7.90
N GLU A 50 9.33 0.55 9.08
CA GLU A 50 9.23 -0.64 9.93
C GLU A 50 8.25 -1.65 9.34
N LEU A 51 7.16 -1.19 8.72
CA LEU A 51 6.26 -2.04 7.95
C LEU A 51 6.95 -2.65 6.73
N VAL A 52 7.81 -1.89 6.04
CA VAL A 52 8.62 -2.41 4.92
C VAL A 52 9.54 -3.52 5.39
N VAL A 53 10.27 -3.31 6.49
CA VAL A 53 11.16 -4.33 7.08
C VAL A 53 10.38 -5.58 7.48
N TYR A 54 9.22 -5.40 8.13
CA TYR A 54 8.33 -6.51 8.48
C TYR A 54 7.89 -7.30 7.24
N TYR A 55 7.41 -6.59 6.22
CA TYR A 55 6.93 -7.19 4.98
C TYR A 55 8.03 -7.99 4.29
N ASP A 56 9.23 -7.41 4.16
CA ASP A 56 10.36 -8.08 3.53
C ASP A 56 10.85 -9.29 4.32
N ALA A 57 10.87 -9.23 5.66
CA ALA A 57 11.24 -10.38 6.49
C ALA A 57 10.30 -11.57 6.26
N VAL A 58 8.98 -11.33 6.32
CA VAL A 58 7.97 -12.38 6.09
C VAL A 58 8.03 -12.88 4.64
N LYS A 59 8.17 -11.98 3.67
CA LYS A 59 8.33 -12.32 2.25
C LYS A 59 9.52 -13.23 2.00
N ASN A 60 10.63 -13.01 2.72
CA ASN A 60 11.86 -13.79 2.62
C ASN A 60 11.86 -15.06 3.49
N GLY A 61 10.71 -15.42 4.06
CA GLY A 61 10.50 -16.71 4.71
C GLY A 61 10.56 -16.69 6.22
N GLU A 62 10.64 -15.53 6.88
CA GLU A 62 10.47 -15.46 8.33
C GLU A 62 9.05 -15.89 8.72
N GLN A 63 8.94 -16.86 9.64
CA GLN A 63 7.67 -17.55 9.92
C GLN A 63 7.01 -17.12 11.23
N ASN A 64 7.79 -16.60 12.18
CA ASN A 64 7.35 -16.46 13.58
C ASN A 64 7.17 -15.01 14.04
N LEU A 65 6.89 -14.10 13.11
CA LEU A 65 6.62 -12.70 13.47
C LEU A 65 5.15 -12.50 13.85
N PRO A 66 4.86 -11.74 14.93
CA PRO A 66 3.49 -11.34 15.24
C PRO A 66 2.91 -10.45 14.13
N PRO A 67 1.58 -10.33 13.99
CA PRO A 67 0.99 -9.37 13.07
C PRO A 67 1.48 -7.94 13.36
N TYR A 68 1.88 -7.22 12.32
CA TYR A 68 2.35 -5.84 12.44
C TYR A 68 1.16 -4.88 12.58
N PRO A 69 1.13 -4.00 13.60
CA PRO A 69 0.08 -2.99 13.76
C PRO A 69 0.28 -1.84 12.77
N VAL A 70 -0.59 -1.73 11.78
CA VAL A 70 -0.47 -0.72 10.71
C VAL A 70 -1.16 0.59 11.10
N ALA A 71 -2.37 0.52 11.66
CA ALA A 71 -3.14 1.70 12.04
C ALA A 71 -4.16 1.36 13.13
N GLN A 72 -4.64 2.38 13.84
CA GLN A 72 -5.87 2.26 14.62
C GLN A 72 -7.08 2.60 13.74
N VAL A 73 -8.20 1.92 13.96
CA VAL A 73 -9.44 2.28 13.28
C VAL A 73 -9.86 3.69 13.72
N SER A 74 -9.90 4.61 12.77
CA SER A 74 -10.37 5.98 13.01
C SER A 74 -11.89 6.00 13.09
N ARG A 75 -12.47 7.05 13.68
CA ARG A 75 -13.93 7.23 13.70
C ARG A 75 -14.54 7.15 12.29
N ARG A 76 -13.91 7.80 11.31
CA ARG A 76 -14.36 7.78 9.91
C ARG A 76 -14.34 6.36 9.33
N MET A 77 -13.29 5.59 9.62
CA MET A 77 -13.20 4.19 9.19
C MET A 77 -14.27 3.33 9.87
N ALA A 78 -14.46 3.47 11.19
CA ALA A 78 -15.47 2.74 11.94
C ALA A 78 -16.88 3.01 11.39
N ASP A 79 -17.24 4.27 11.18
CA ASP A 79 -18.54 4.66 10.63
C ASP A 79 -18.76 4.08 9.22
N THR A 80 -17.70 4.08 8.40
CA THR A 80 -17.72 3.52 7.04
C THR A 80 -17.92 1.99 7.08
N ILE A 81 -17.13 1.28 7.89
CA ILE A 81 -17.23 -0.18 8.04
C ILE A 81 -18.61 -0.54 8.60
N LYS A 82 -19.10 0.19 9.60
CA LYS A 82 -20.44 -0.02 10.18
C LYS A 82 -21.55 0.17 9.17
N THR A 83 -21.45 1.19 8.31
CA THR A 83 -22.40 1.42 7.22
C THR A 83 -22.40 0.25 6.22
N LEU A 84 -21.22 -0.25 5.85
CA LEU A 84 -21.09 -1.33 4.86
C LEU A 84 -21.43 -2.72 5.41
N THR A 85 -21.16 -2.97 6.69
CA THR A 85 -21.17 -4.34 7.26
C THR A 85 -22.11 -4.53 8.44
N GLY A 86 -22.58 -3.45 9.05
CA GLY A 86 -23.30 -3.44 10.32
C GLY A 86 -22.41 -3.64 11.56
N MET A 87 -21.09 -3.75 11.40
CA MET A 87 -20.16 -4.09 12.49
C MET A 87 -19.59 -2.86 13.16
N ASP A 88 -19.48 -2.90 14.49
CA ASP A 88 -18.77 -1.88 15.26
C ASP A 88 -17.32 -2.32 15.50
N VAL A 89 -16.39 -1.53 14.98
CA VAL A 89 -14.95 -1.83 14.98
C VAL A 89 -14.13 -0.65 15.52
N SER A 90 -14.76 0.29 16.24
CA SER A 90 -14.12 1.53 16.71
C SER A 90 -12.86 1.31 17.55
N ASP A 91 -12.79 0.19 18.26
CA ASP A 91 -11.70 -0.15 19.16
C ASP A 91 -10.62 -1.02 18.50
N ASN A 92 -10.76 -1.30 17.20
CA ASN A 92 -9.90 -2.27 16.54
C ASN A 92 -8.59 -1.64 16.08
N THR A 93 -7.53 -2.45 16.12
CA THR A 93 -6.28 -2.18 15.41
C THR A 93 -6.30 -2.89 14.05
N ILE A 94 -5.94 -2.17 13.00
CA ILE A 94 -5.72 -2.73 11.66
C ILE A 94 -4.30 -3.29 11.61
N VAL A 95 -4.18 -4.58 11.31
CA VAL A 95 -2.90 -5.31 11.32
C VAL A 95 -2.63 -5.97 9.97
N LEU A 96 -1.35 -6.09 9.63
CA LEU A 96 -0.89 -6.96 8.55
C LEU A 96 -0.29 -8.22 9.16
N ASP A 97 -0.86 -9.38 8.84
CA ASP A 97 -0.33 -10.67 9.26
C ASP A 97 0.41 -11.37 8.12
N LYS A 98 1.03 -12.50 8.44
CA LYS A 98 1.74 -13.34 7.48
C LYS A 98 0.87 -13.72 6.27
N ASN A 99 -0.38 -14.09 6.49
CA ASN A 99 -1.28 -14.51 5.40
C ASN A 99 -1.55 -13.35 4.42
N GLY A 100 -1.71 -12.13 4.94
CA GLY A 100 -1.80 -10.91 4.13
C GLY A 100 -0.53 -10.67 3.31
N VAL A 101 0.65 -10.78 3.94
CA VAL A 101 1.95 -10.67 3.24
C VAL A 101 2.08 -11.70 2.13
N GLU A 102 1.83 -12.98 2.42
CA GLU A 102 1.92 -14.06 1.43
C GLU A 102 0.92 -13.86 0.28
N HIS A 103 -0.26 -13.30 0.55
CA HIS A 103 -1.21 -12.97 -0.49
C HIS A 103 -0.67 -11.89 -1.42
N ILE A 104 -0.24 -10.74 -0.86
CA ILE A 104 0.31 -9.62 -1.63
C ILE A 104 1.51 -10.11 -2.45
N ASN A 105 2.42 -10.85 -1.84
CA ASN A 105 3.59 -11.40 -2.52
C ASN A 105 3.23 -12.32 -3.69
N ARG A 106 2.32 -13.26 -3.48
CA ARG A 106 1.93 -14.21 -4.54
C ARG A 106 1.12 -13.56 -5.67
N ARG A 107 0.40 -12.47 -5.40
CA ARG A 107 -0.59 -11.91 -6.33
C ARG A 107 -0.14 -10.62 -7.01
N HIS A 108 0.60 -9.75 -6.33
CA HIS A 108 0.81 -8.36 -6.74
C HIS A 108 2.28 -7.92 -6.82
N GLU A 109 3.24 -8.75 -6.44
CA GLU A 109 4.69 -8.47 -6.55
C GLU A 109 5.25 -8.64 -7.98
N LYS A 110 6.58 -8.53 -8.15
CA LYS A 110 7.28 -8.70 -9.44
C LYS A 110 6.90 -9.97 -10.22
N GLN A 111 6.62 -11.07 -9.51
CA GLN A 111 6.17 -12.35 -10.07
C GLN A 111 4.69 -12.65 -9.74
N GLY A 112 3.93 -11.61 -9.40
CA GLY A 112 2.54 -11.70 -8.99
C GLY A 112 1.63 -12.28 -10.09
N LYS A 113 0.72 -13.16 -9.67
CA LYS A 113 -0.21 -13.85 -10.58
C LYS A 113 -1.40 -12.98 -11.04
N ALA A 114 -1.68 -11.87 -10.35
CA ALA A 114 -2.76 -10.96 -10.70
C ALA A 114 -2.22 -9.79 -11.51
N ASP A 115 -1.20 -9.14 -10.96
CA ASP A 115 -0.51 -7.99 -11.49
C ASP A 115 0.85 -7.85 -10.79
N LYS A 116 1.56 -6.74 -11.05
CA LYS A 116 2.86 -6.42 -10.47
C LYS A 116 2.84 -5.09 -9.73
N SER A 117 1.66 -4.67 -9.28
CA SER A 117 1.40 -3.32 -8.77
C SER A 117 2.06 -3.02 -7.43
N MET A 118 2.42 -4.07 -6.69
CA MET A 118 3.10 -4.01 -5.38
C MET A 118 4.55 -4.50 -5.48
N ALA A 119 5.18 -4.39 -6.67
CA ALA A 119 6.56 -4.84 -6.89
C ALA A 119 7.62 -4.09 -6.06
N ASN A 120 7.27 -2.93 -5.50
CA ASN A 120 8.08 -2.16 -4.58
C ASN A 120 7.51 -2.31 -3.17
N SER A 121 8.31 -2.85 -2.24
CA SER A 121 7.91 -3.04 -0.85
C SER A 121 7.52 -1.73 -0.15
N GLU A 122 8.04 -0.58 -0.58
CA GLU A 122 7.65 0.71 -0.02
C GLU A 122 6.17 1.03 -0.26
N ASP A 123 5.56 0.52 -1.34
CA ASP A 123 4.12 0.70 -1.56
C ASP A 123 3.31 -0.02 -0.48
N VAL A 124 3.79 -1.15 0.06
CA VAL A 124 3.20 -1.79 1.26
C VAL A 124 3.40 -0.90 2.48
N GLY A 125 4.56 -0.28 2.62
CA GLY A 125 4.86 0.71 3.65
C GLY A 125 3.89 1.90 3.68
N ARG A 126 3.20 2.18 2.57
CA ARG A 126 2.25 3.30 2.44
C ARG A 126 0.79 2.92 2.73
N ILE A 127 0.49 1.69 3.13
CA ILE A 127 -0.89 1.24 3.44
C ILE A 127 -1.56 2.13 4.50
N LYS A 128 -0.82 2.54 5.53
CA LYS A 128 -1.33 3.43 6.58
C LYS A 128 -1.87 4.74 6.01
N TYR A 129 -1.12 5.37 5.10
CA TYR A 129 -1.55 6.61 4.45
C TYR A 129 -2.86 6.43 3.68
N VAL A 130 -3.03 5.31 2.96
CA VAL A 130 -4.27 5.00 2.24
C VAL A 130 -5.45 4.86 3.21
N LEU A 131 -5.26 4.15 4.33
CA LEU A 131 -6.30 3.96 5.34
C LEU A 131 -6.70 5.28 6.04
N GLU A 132 -5.73 6.16 6.31
CA GLU A 132 -5.99 7.44 6.98
C GLU A 132 -6.62 8.47 6.04
N HIS A 133 -6.29 8.42 4.74
CA HIS A 133 -6.67 9.43 3.76
C HIS A 133 -7.55 8.89 2.62
N PHE A 134 -8.24 7.76 2.82
CA PHE A 134 -9.08 7.13 1.80
C PHE A 134 -10.12 8.09 1.22
N ASP A 135 -10.45 7.93 -0.05
CA ASP A 135 -11.49 8.71 -0.73
C ASP A 135 -12.85 8.02 -0.63
N GLY A 136 -12.86 6.69 -0.57
CA GLY A 136 -14.06 5.90 -0.34
C GLY A 136 -13.75 4.45 0.02
N ALA A 137 -14.81 3.69 0.27
CA ALA A 137 -14.71 2.26 0.54
C ALA A 137 -15.90 1.50 -0.04
N THR A 138 -15.69 0.23 -0.35
CA THR A 138 -16.74 -0.66 -0.87
C THR A 138 -16.76 -1.99 -0.12
N LEU A 139 -17.91 -2.66 -0.15
CA LEU A 139 -18.04 -4.03 0.36
C LEU A 139 -17.82 -5.02 -0.79
N GLU A 140 -16.90 -5.96 -0.60
CA GLU A 140 -16.73 -7.09 -1.50
C GLU A 140 -17.87 -8.11 -1.33
N PRO A 141 -18.39 -8.68 -2.42
CA PRO A 141 -19.43 -9.72 -2.34
C PRO A 141 -18.94 -11.01 -1.70
N THR A 142 -17.61 -11.21 -1.64
CA THR A 142 -17.00 -12.40 -1.07
C THR A 142 -16.46 -12.13 0.33
N PHE A 143 -16.40 -13.17 1.18
CA PHE A 143 -15.84 -13.07 2.53
C PHE A 143 -14.34 -13.38 2.56
N ALA A 144 -13.67 -13.02 3.65
CA ALA A 144 -12.27 -13.36 3.89
C ALA A 144 -12.16 -14.83 4.33
N LYS A 145 -11.30 -15.60 3.66
CA LYS A 145 -11.00 -16.99 4.06
C LYS A 145 -9.97 -16.96 5.19
N GLY A 146 -10.19 -17.75 6.24
CA GLY A 146 -9.27 -17.82 7.38
C GLY A 146 -9.47 -16.73 8.44
N TYR A 147 -10.40 -15.81 8.22
CA TYR A 147 -10.75 -14.75 9.18
C TYR A 147 -12.25 -14.84 9.49
N SER A 148 -12.56 -14.87 10.79
CA SER A 148 -13.93 -15.04 11.27
C SER A 148 -14.32 -13.91 12.21
N ARG A 149 -15.63 -13.67 12.22
CA ARG A 149 -16.36 -12.87 13.20
C ARG A 149 -16.48 -13.61 14.53
N LYS A 150 -16.91 -12.90 15.57
CA LYS A 150 -17.19 -13.46 16.90
C LYS A 150 -18.20 -14.61 16.88
N ASN A 151 -19.17 -14.57 15.96
CA ASN A 151 -20.18 -15.61 15.78
C ASN A 151 -19.71 -16.81 14.92
N GLY A 152 -18.41 -16.88 14.59
CA GLY A 152 -17.83 -17.94 13.78
C GLY A 152 -18.08 -17.82 12.26
N LYS A 153 -18.90 -16.85 11.81
CA LYS A 153 -19.09 -16.59 10.38
C LYS A 153 -17.85 -15.91 9.79
N PRO A 154 -17.57 -16.09 8.48
CA PRO A 154 -16.47 -15.39 7.82
C PRO A 154 -16.55 -13.86 7.93
N ALA A 155 -15.38 -13.22 8.07
CA ALA A 155 -15.23 -11.77 8.10
C ALA A 155 -15.56 -11.15 6.72
N PRO A 156 -16.39 -10.08 6.63
CA PRO A 156 -16.61 -9.36 5.38
C PRO A 156 -15.32 -8.63 4.96
N LYS A 157 -15.16 -8.42 3.65
CA LYS A 157 -14.04 -7.66 3.13
C LYS A 157 -14.51 -6.25 2.75
N VAL A 158 -13.90 -5.25 3.36
CA VAL A 158 -14.08 -3.84 3.03
C VAL A 158 -12.84 -3.39 2.25
N VAL A 159 -13.05 -2.79 1.09
CA VAL A 159 -11.97 -2.30 0.24
C VAL A 159 -11.93 -0.79 0.38
N PHE A 160 -10.94 -0.28 1.11
CA PHE A 160 -10.63 1.15 1.15
C PHE A 160 -9.82 1.50 -0.08
N TYR A 161 -10.08 2.66 -0.67
CA TYR A 161 -9.32 3.13 -1.82
C TYR A 161 -8.98 4.61 -1.74
N LYS A 162 -7.82 4.96 -2.29
CA LYS A 162 -7.34 6.33 -2.43
C LYS A 162 -6.81 6.57 -3.84
N LYS A 163 -7.22 7.67 -4.45
CA LYS A 163 -6.71 8.15 -5.73
C LYS A 163 -5.43 8.95 -5.49
N ILE A 164 -4.34 8.46 -6.06
CA ILE A 164 -3.03 9.12 -6.09
C ILE A 164 -2.80 9.52 -7.55
N ASN A 165 -2.08 8.69 -8.31
CA ASN A 165 -1.97 8.72 -9.76
C ASN A 165 -2.27 7.31 -10.29
N GLY A 166 -3.56 6.99 -10.36
CA GLY A 166 -4.10 5.64 -10.23
C GLY A 166 -4.83 5.49 -8.90
N THR A 167 -5.45 4.34 -8.67
CA THR A 167 -6.18 4.07 -7.42
C THR A 167 -5.48 2.96 -6.64
N TYR A 168 -5.05 3.27 -5.41
CA TYR A 168 -4.52 2.29 -4.48
C TYR A 168 -5.68 1.72 -3.65
N TYR A 169 -5.83 0.40 -3.68
CA TYR A 169 -6.80 -0.37 -2.92
C TYR A 169 -6.12 -1.12 -1.78
N VAL A 170 -6.69 -1.00 -0.59
CA VAL A 170 -6.37 -1.81 0.60
C VAL A 170 -7.60 -2.65 0.93
N VAL A 171 -7.45 -3.96 0.90
CA VAL A 171 -8.52 -4.92 1.18
C VAL A 171 -8.40 -5.37 2.63
N GLU A 172 -9.34 -4.91 3.45
CA GLU A 172 -9.41 -5.21 4.88
C GLU A 172 -10.49 -6.26 5.15
N ALA A 173 -10.12 -7.34 5.81
CA ALA A 173 -11.06 -8.23 6.47
C ALA A 173 -11.47 -7.63 7.82
N ALA A 174 -12.63 -6.98 7.83
CA ALA A 174 -13.19 -6.38 9.04
C ALA A 174 -13.68 -7.50 9.97
N SER A 175 -13.27 -7.48 11.24
CA SER A 175 -13.68 -8.51 12.22
C SER A 175 -14.15 -7.90 13.53
N ASP A 176 -15.22 -8.46 14.10
CA ASP A 176 -15.71 -8.17 15.46
C ASP A 176 -15.21 -9.21 16.46
N ALA A 177 -14.23 -10.04 16.08
CA ALA A 177 -13.66 -11.06 16.95
C ALA A 177 -13.03 -10.41 18.21
N ASN A 178 -13.01 -11.16 19.31
CA ASN A 178 -12.51 -10.69 20.62
C ASN A 178 -11.05 -10.19 20.59
N THR A 179 -10.31 -10.48 19.53
CA THR A 179 -8.94 -9.98 19.32
C THR A 179 -8.87 -8.48 19.06
N LYS A 180 -10.01 -7.80 18.78
CA LYS A 180 -10.08 -6.38 18.43
C LYS A 180 -9.13 -6.02 17.28
N LYS A 181 -9.12 -6.85 16.23
CA LYS A 181 -8.24 -6.70 15.07
C LYS A 181 -9.02 -6.79 13.78
N ASN A 182 -8.73 -5.86 12.87
CA ASN A 182 -9.04 -6.01 11.46
C ASN A 182 -7.76 -6.40 10.72
N TYR A 183 -7.87 -7.26 9.72
CA TYR A 183 -6.71 -7.81 9.03
C TYR A 183 -6.63 -7.29 7.61
N ILE A 184 -5.48 -6.76 7.20
CA ILE A 184 -5.20 -6.50 5.80
C ILE A 184 -4.98 -7.84 5.10
N VAL A 185 -5.85 -8.18 4.15
CA VAL A 185 -5.83 -9.47 3.44
C VAL A 185 -5.37 -9.36 2.00
N SER A 186 -5.30 -8.14 1.45
CA SER A 186 -4.62 -7.81 0.21
C SER A 186 -4.40 -6.30 0.11
N ALA A 187 -3.49 -5.88 -0.77
CA ALA A 187 -3.24 -4.51 -1.16
C ALA A 187 -2.73 -4.51 -2.61
N TYR A 188 -3.18 -3.58 -3.45
CA TYR A 188 -2.76 -3.47 -4.85
C TYR A 188 -3.08 -2.10 -5.44
N ILE A 189 -2.32 -1.70 -6.47
CA ILE A 189 -2.51 -0.44 -7.19
C ILE A 189 -3.07 -0.72 -8.59
N ASN A 190 -4.15 -0.01 -8.96
CA ASN A 190 -4.72 -0.08 -10.30
C ASN A 190 -4.53 1.26 -11.02
N LYS A 191 -3.85 1.24 -12.17
CA LYS A 191 -3.54 2.43 -12.97
C LYS A 191 -4.56 2.71 -14.10
N LYS A 192 -5.78 2.19 -13.98
CA LYS A 192 -6.86 2.44 -14.95
C LYS A 192 -7.38 3.87 -14.90
#